data_AF-A0A6L9EV21-F1
#
_entry.id   AF-A0A6L9EV21-F1
#
_cell.length_a   1.000
_cell.length_b   1.000
_cell.length_c   1.000
_cell.angle_alpha   90.00
_cell.angle_beta   90.00
_cell.angle_gamma   90.00
#
_symmetry.space_group_name_H-M   'P 1'
#
loop_
_entity.id
_entity.type
_entity.pdbx_description
1 polymer ?
#
loop_
_entity_poly.entity_id
_entity_poly.type
_entity_poly.pdbx_seq_one_letter_code
_entity_poly.pdbx_strand_id
1 'polypeptide(L)'
;MKTRYISLIIIMLLAQNILEAQTLKRKGLLGIMMQTLTDSISIQNNLKVKTGVHITTVMPNTTFANLGVKQGDVLTKLNGTSVSTIQDVLAITSQLYEDDTIEAEFYRNNKKEIKSTALLGRPMETFKNAHVTYGEVAYDGNVLRSILVTPKQVQKAPIIYFLQGYTCGSIETVSDDNPMKKLMNDWLEAGFAVYRVEKPGVGDSQSNKHCTQISFNEELKAFTEGYKDLMSQESIDLNNIFLFGHSMGGVIAPLLTKIKSPKGIITYGSIAQNWYDYMVDLYTVQPKHFGVSDAQIKEDNKVNLKFNKDFLIHKLSGKELLNNKAYADFFRANELNFKQNQYIGRHFDFWQNLADIDIPKAWSKVKTNVLAMHGEFDIQAISPKGAQRIAEIVNKNGGKGDFKLIKNADHGFVNFNSMQHNVETLGNGSYMSHARDNYSTELAKESINWMTSKIKKLKL
;
A
#
# COMPACT_ATOMS: atom_id res chain seq x y z
N MET A 1 -60.79 34.31 -38.20
CA MET A 1 -59.72 34.82 -37.31
C MET A 1 -59.45 33.77 -36.24
N LYS A 2 -58.23 33.20 -36.24
CA LYS A 2 -57.57 32.35 -35.22
C LYS A 2 -58.20 31.01 -34.81
N THR A 3 -57.79 29.95 -35.51
CA THR A 3 -57.82 28.56 -35.02
C THR A 3 -56.53 28.29 -34.25
N ARG A 4 -56.64 27.92 -32.96
CA ARG A 4 -55.50 27.59 -32.08
C ARG A 4 -55.05 26.14 -32.35
N TYR A 5 -53.81 25.96 -32.78
CA TYR A 5 -53.12 24.67 -32.70
C TYR A 5 -52.46 24.54 -31.33
N ILE A 6 -52.88 23.53 -30.57
CA ILE A 6 -52.24 23.10 -29.32
C ILE A 6 -51.20 22.05 -29.73
N SER A 7 -49.92 22.41 -29.67
CA SER A 7 -48.83 21.45 -29.82
C SER A 7 -48.60 20.75 -28.48
N LEU A 8 -49.02 19.48 -28.39
CA LEU A 8 -48.58 18.57 -27.33
C LEU A 8 -47.09 18.24 -27.56
N ILE A 9 -46.23 18.73 -26.68
CA ILE A 9 -44.83 18.28 -26.60
C ILE A 9 -44.83 17.02 -25.72
N ILE A 10 -44.59 15.87 -26.35
CA ILE A 10 -44.28 14.61 -25.66
C ILE A 10 -42.81 14.71 -25.22
N ILE A 11 -42.59 14.92 -23.92
CA ILE A 11 -41.26 14.83 -23.31
C ILE A 11 -40.97 13.35 -23.10
N MET A 12 -40.17 12.78 -23.99
CA MET A 12 -39.63 11.42 -23.85
C MET A 12 -38.43 11.50 -22.88
N LEU A 13 -38.67 11.20 -21.60
CA LEU A 13 -37.61 11.03 -20.61
C LEU A 13 -36.83 9.74 -20.95
N LEU A 14 -35.75 9.91 -21.71
CA LEU A 14 -34.69 8.90 -21.79
C LEU A 14 -33.90 8.94 -20.49
N ALA A 15 -34.27 8.08 -19.53
CA ALA A 15 -33.40 7.74 -18.42
C ALA A 15 -32.18 7.01 -18.99
N GLN A 16 -31.11 7.76 -19.25
CA GLN A 16 -29.80 7.17 -19.47
C GLN A 16 -29.32 6.65 -18.12
N ASN A 17 -29.40 5.33 -17.93
CA ASN A 17 -28.57 4.66 -16.94
C ASN A 17 -27.11 4.83 -17.40
N ILE A 18 -26.48 5.93 -16.98
CA ILE A 18 -25.03 6.03 -17.00
C ILE A 18 -24.57 5.01 -15.97
N LEU A 19 -24.19 3.82 -16.43
CA LEU A 19 -23.21 3.04 -15.71
C LEU A 19 -22.02 4.00 -15.54
N GLU A 20 -21.79 4.54 -14.34
CA GLU A 20 -20.64 5.39 -14.07
C GLU A 20 -19.39 4.52 -14.22
N ALA A 21 -18.90 4.41 -15.45
CA ALA A 21 -17.57 3.94 -15.72
C ALA A 21 -16.61 4.92 -15.04
N GLN A 22 -15.61 4.37 -14.34
CA GLN A 22 -14.51 5.13 -13.78
C GLN A 22 -13.92 6.06 -14.87
N THR A 23 -13.83 7.35 -14.57
CA THR A 23 -13.22 8.40 -15.39
C THR A 23 -11.69 8.44 -15.24
N LEU A 24 -11.15 7.94 -14.13
CA LEU A 24 -9.71 7.77 -13.93
C LEU A 24 -9.13 6.83 -14.98
N LYS A 25 -8.17 7.34 -15.75
CA LYS A 25 -7.43 6.55 -16.73
C LYS A 25 -6.49 5.56 -16.06
N ARG A 26 -6.35 4.37 -16.65
CA ARG A 26 -5.38 3.36 -16.23
C ARG A 26 -3.97 3.90 -16.37
N LYS A 27 -3.13 3.73 -15.34
CA LYS A 27 -1.69 4.00 -15.48
C LYS A 27 -1.06 3.04 -16.48
N GLY A 28 -0.07 3.54 -17.22
CA GLY A 28 0.69 2.74 -18.16
C GLY A 28 1.52 1.63 -17.48
N LEU A 29 1.64 0.50 -18.16
CA LEU A 29 2.48 -0.63 -17.78
C LEU A 29 3.65 -0.74 -18.75
N LEU A 30 4.89 -0.58 -18.26
CA LEU A 30 6.07 -0.76 -19.12
C LEU A 30 6.33 -2.23 -19.44
N GLY A 31 6.24 -3.10 -18.44
CA GLY A 31 6.44 -4.54 -18.59
C GLY A 31 7.90 -4.99 -18.66
N ILE A 32 8.79 -4.32 -17.93
CA ILE A 32 10.22 -4.65 -17.88
C ILE A 32 10.74 -4.79 -16.46
N MET A 33 11.77 -5.62 -16.30
CA MET A 33 12.68 -5.54 -15.17
C MET A 33 13.96 -4.85 -15.62
N MET A 34 14.53 -4.04 -14.72
CA MET A 34 15.63 -3.16 -15.05
C MET A 34 16.61 -3.01 -13.90
N GLN A 35 17.86 -2.72 -14.26
CA GLN A 35 18.91 -2.32 -13.35
C GLN A 35 19.63 -1.08 -13.91
N THR A 36 20.01 -0.15 -13.04
CA THR A 36 20.86 0.98 -13.46
C THR A 36 22.15 0.44 -14.07
N LEU A 37 22.56 0.98 -15.23
CA LEU A 37 23.78 0.53 -15.89
C LEU A 37 24.99 0.97 -15.05
N THR A 38 25.84 0.01 -14.69
CA THR A 38 27.12 0.24 -14.03
C THR A 38 28.26 -0.13 -14.97
N ASP A 39 29.48 0.30 -14.65
CA ASP A 39 30.67 -0.09 -15.42
C ASP A 39 30.84 -1.61 -15.46
N SER A 40 30.55 -2.31 -14.35
CA SER A 40 30.60 -3.78 -14.30
C SER A 40 29.62 -4.41 -15.29
N ILE A 41 28.37 -3.94 -15.33
CA ILE A 41 27.35 -4.45 -16.27
C ILE A 41 27.77 -4.11 -17.71
N SER A 42 28.26 -2.90 -17.95
CA SER A 42 28.74 -2.44 -19.26
C SER A 42 29.86 -3.33 -19.79
N ILE A 43 30.88 -3.61 -18.97
CA ILE A 43 32.01 -4.47 -19.31
C ILE A 43 31.56 -5.91 -19.54
N GLN A 44 30.79 -6.48 -18.61
CA GLN A 44 30.32 -7.86 -18.69
C GLN A 44 29.49 -8.14 -19.95
N ASN A 45 28.74 -7.15 -20.42
CA ASN A 45 27.86 -7.26 -21.58
C ASN A 45 28.45 -6.61 -22.86
N ASN A 46 29.72 -6.20 -22.85
CA ASN A 46 30.41 -5.55 -23.98
C ASN A 46 29.67 -4.32 -24.56
N LEU A 47 29.12 -3.49 -23.67
CA LEU A 47 28.34 -2.31 -24.01
C LEU A 47 29.25 -1.07 -24.15
N LYS A 48 29.09 -0.31 -25.23
CA LYS A 48 29.79 0.97 -25.47
C LYS A 48 29.12 2.13 -24.75
N VAL A 49 27.82 2.00 -24.46
CA VAL A 49 27.06 2.98 -23.68
C VAL A 49 27.53 2.93 -22.23
N LYS A 50 27.77 4.12 -21.66
CA LYS A 50 28.28 4.28 -20.29
C LYS A 50 27.21 4.69 -19.28
N THR A 51 26.08 5.20 -19.75
CA THR A 51 24.98 5.71 -18.92
C THR A 51 23.66 5.22 -19.47
N GLY A 52 22.75 4.79 -18.60
CA GLY A 52 21.44 4.30 -19.02
C GLY A 52 20.88 3.30 -18.03
N VAL A 53 19.79 2.66 -18.43
CA VAL A 53 19.12 1.61 -17.66
C VAL A 53 19.15 0.31 -18.46
N HIS A 54 19.80 -0.71 -17.91
CA HIS A 54 19.92 -2.03 -18.53
C HIS A 54 18.67 -2.87 -18.29
N ILE A 55 18.10 -3.42 -19.36
CA ILE A 55 16.87 -4.19 -19.31
C ILE A 55 17.19 -5.67 -19.07
N THR A 56 16.81 -6.18 -17.91
CA THR A 56 17.10 -7.56 -17.50
C THR A 56 16.01 -8.53 -17.92
N THR A 57 14.77 -8.07 -18.09
CA THR A 57 13.64 -8.91 -18.51
C THR A 57 12.61 -8.05 -19.22
N VAL A 58 12.00 -8.61 -20.26
CA VAL A 58 10.82 -8.02 -20.93
C VAL A 58 9.69 -9.04 -20.82
N MET A 59 8.59 -8.64 -20.17
CA MET A 59 7.42 -9.49 -20.02
C MET A 59 6.62 -9.51 -21.33
N PRO A 60 6.10 -10.66 -21.77
CA PRO A 60 5.30 -10.75 -22.99
C PRO A 60 3.99 -9.94 -22.86
N ASN A 61 3.43 -9.51 -23.99
CA ASN A 61 2.16 -8.76 -24.06
C ASN A 61 2.18 -7.47 -23.21
N THR A 62 3.31 -6.77 -23.21
CA THR A 62 3.48 -5.49 -22.49
C THR A 62 3.94 -4.37 -23.43
N THR A 63 3.91 -3.12 -22.97
CA THR A 63 4.30 -1.95 -23.76
C THR A 63 5.69 -2.11 -24.38
N PHE A 64 6.70 -2.50 -23.60
CA PHE A 64 8.06 -2.62 -24.11
C PHE A 64 8.25 -3.86 -24.99
N ALA A 65 7.45 -4.91 -24.79
CA ALA A 65 7.40 -6.02 -25.74
C ALA A 65 6.84 -5.56 -27.10
N ASN A 66 5.77 -4.77 -27.10
CA ASN A 66 5.18 -4.18 -28.32
C ASN A 66 6.12 -3.18 -29.00
N LEU A 67 6.88 -2.42 -28.22
CA LEU A 67 7.96 -1.55 -28.71
C LEU A 67 9.09 -2.34 -29.39
N GLY A 68 9.15 -3.65 -29.17
CA GLY A 68 10.19 -4.53 -29.70
C GLY A 68 11.52 -4.38 -28.97
N VAL A 69 11.50 -3.99 -27.70
CA VAL A 69 12.65 -3.99 -26.78
C VAL A 69 12.90 -5.42 -26.31
N LYS A 70 14.16 -5.76 -26.03
CA LYS A 70 14.62 -7.09 -25.66
C LYS A 70 15.49 -7.04 -24.41
N GLN A 71 15.61 -8.18 -23.73
CA GLN A 71 16.60 -8.37 -22.68
C GLN A 71 18.01 -8.05 -23.21
N GLY A 72 18.80 -7.34 -22.42
CA GLY A 72 20.14 -6.89 -22.77
C GLY A 72 20.19 -5.50 -23.42
N ASP A 73 19.05 -4.95 -23.86
CA ASP A 73 19.00 -3.58 -24.37
C ASP A 73 19.29 -2.56 -23.24
N VAL A 74 19.91 -1.43 -23.62
CA VAL A 74 20.16 -0.32 -22.70
C VAL A 74 19.28 0.85 -23.07
N LEU A 75 18.33 1.18 -22.21
CA LEU A 75 17.48 2.36 -22.34
C LEU A 75 18.27 3.62 -21.98
N THR A 76 18.22 4.64 -22.84
CA THR A 76 19.00 5.88 -22.68
C THR A 76 18.15 7.15 -22.73
N LYS A 77 16.97 7.11 -23.39
CA LYS A 77 15.96 8.17 -23.29
C LYS A 77 14.55 7.62 -23.28
N LEU A 78 13.65 8.35 -22.63
CA LEU A 78 12.20 8.21 -22.75
C LEU A 78 11.58 9.57 -23.04
N ASN A 79 10.72 9.63 -24.06
CA ASN A 79 10.04 10.86 -24.50
C ASN A 79 11.00 12.06 -24.60
N GLY A 80 12.15 11.85 -25.27
CA GLY A 80 13.22 12.85 -25.43
C GLY A 80 14.04 13.17 -24.19
N THR A 81 13.65 12.72 -22.99
CA THR A 81 14.35 12.95 -21.73
C THR A 81 15.38 11.85 -21.46
N SER A 82 16.60 12.23 -21.10
CA SER A 82 17.67 11.27 -20.80
C SER A 82 17.35 10.50 -19.52
N VAL A 83 17.56 9.18 -19.55
CA VAL A 83 17.41 8.32 -18.38
C VAL A 83 18.75 7.67 -18.05
N SER A 84 19.19 7.83 -16.81
CA SER A 84 20.43 7.21 -16.30
C SER A 84 20.17 6.31 -15.10
N THR A 85 19.01 6.44 -14.46
CA THR A 85 18.61 5.67 -13.28
C THR A 85 17.19 5.13 -13.43
N ILE A 86 16.86 4.13 -12.62
CA ILE A 86 15.48 3.62 -12.51
C ILE A 86 14.52 4.74 -12.08
N GLN A 87 14.96 5.65 -11.21
CA GLN A 87 14.18 6.78 -10.73
C GLN A 87 13.79 7.73 -11.87
N ASP A 88 14.69 7.97 -12.83
CA ASP A 88 14.37 8.78 -14.02
C ASP A 88 13.25 8.15 -14.83
N VAL A 89 13.33 6.83 -15.05
CA VAL A 89 12.28 6.07 -15.76
C VAL A 89 10.95 6.17 -15.02
N LEU A 90 10.95 5.96 -13.70
CA LEU A 90 9.72 6.04 -12.89
C LEU A 90 9.14 7.45 -12.88
N ALA A 91 9.97 8.50 -12.81
CA ALA A 91 9.51 9.89 -12.81
C ALA A 91 8.84 10.30 -14.13
N ILE A 92 9.38 9.86 -15.27
CA ILE A 92 8.78 10.12 -16.59
C ILE A 92 7.48 9.33 -16.72
N THR A 93 7.52 8.03 -16.40
CA THR A 93 6.41 7.11 -16.67
C THR A 93 5.26 7.23 -15.67
N SER A 94 5.48 7.79 -14.47
CA SER A 94 4.40 8.03 -13.51
C SER A 94 3.34 9.01 -14.00
N GLN A 95 3.68 9.84 -14.99
CA GLN A 95 2.76 10.82 -15.60
C GLN A 95 2.00 10.25 -16.81
N LEU A 96 2.31 9.02 -17.23
CA LEU A 96 1.75 8.43 -18.44
C LEU A 96 0.63 7.44 -18.11
N TYR A 97 -0.37 7.43 -18.98
CA TYR A 97 -1.57 6.60 -18.91
C TYR A 97 -1.63 5.64 -20.09
N GLU A 98 -2.58 4.72 -20.04
CA GLU A 98 -2.99 3.92 -21.17
C GLU A 98 -3.26 4.79 -22.40
N ASP A 99 -2.90 4.26 -23.57
CA ASP A 99 -2.97 4.89 -24.89
C ASP A 99 -2.04 6.09 -25.13
N ASP A 100 -1.38 6.63 -24.10
CA ASP A 100 -0.33 7.61 -24.31
C ASP A 100 0.79 7.00 -25.16
N THR A 101 1.38 7.79 -26.05
CA THR A 101 2.52 7.33 -26.84
C THR A 101 3.79 7.44 -26.00
N ILE A 102 4.54 6.34 -25.89
CA ILE A 102 5.89 6.33 -25.31
C ILE A 102 6.92 6.12 -26.41
N GLU A 103 7.90 7.01 -26.48
CA GLU A 103 9.09 6.88 -27.31
C GLU A 103 10.28 6.48 -26.45
N ALA A 104 11.04 5.47 -26.89
CA ALA A 104 12.25 5.04 -26.24
C ALA A 104 13.45 5.09 -27.20
N GLU A 105 14.53 5.72 -26.75
CA GLU A 105 15.86 5.58 -27.35
C GLU A 105 16.63 4.54 -26.55
N PHE A 106 16.98 3.42 -27.19
CA PHE A 106 17.73 2.33 -26.57
C PHE A 106 18.83 1.82 -27.49
N TYR A 107 19.82 1.17 -26.88
CA TYR A 107 20.93 0.56 -27.60
C TYR A 107 20.81 -0.95 -27.56
N ARG A 108 20.88 -1.56 -28.75
CA ARG A 108 20.94 -3.00 -28.95
C ARG A 108 22.23 -3.33 -29.69
N ASN A 109 23.06 -4.20 -29.12
CA ASN A 109 24.35 -4.57 -29.71
C ASN A 109 25.17 -3.33 -30.13
N ASN A 110 25.19 -2.30 -29.26
CA ASN A 110 25.86 -1.01 -29.49
C ASN A 110 25.33 -0.16 -30.64
N LYS A 111 24.18 -0.52 -31.23
CA LYS A 111 23.49 0.26 -32.25
C LYS A 111 22.28 0.95 -31.62
N LYS A 112 22.14 2.24 -31.90
CA LYS A 112 21.03 3.04 -31.41
C LYS A 112 19.75 2.72 -32.18
N GLU A 113 18.66 2.45 -31.47
CA GLU A 113 17.30 2.32 -31.98
C GLU A 113 16.42 3.37 -31.28
N ILE A 114 15.48 3.94 -32.04
CA ILE A 114 14.42 4.81 -31.50
C ILE A 114 13.11 4.22 -32.00
N LYS A 115 12.20 3.92 -31.08
CA LYS A 115 10.88 3.38 -31.39
C LYS A 115 9.84 4.02 -30.50
N SER A 116 8.60 4.01 -30.98
CA SER A 116 7.45 4.43 -30.20
C SER A 116 6.31 3.42 -30.30
N THR A 117 5.49 3.36 -29.27
CA THR A 117 4.27 2.54 -29.22
C THR A 117 3.27 3.16 -28.24
N ALA A 118 2.01 2.76 -28.32
CA ALA A 118 1.01 3.12 -27.33
C ALA A 118 1.25 2.34 -26.03
N LEU A 119 1.16 3.01 -24.88
CA LEU A 119 1.23 2.38 -23.57
C LEU A 119 0.01 1.49 -23.34
N LEU A 120 0.25 0.24 -22.98
CA LEU A 120 -0.79 -0.63 -22.44
C LEU A 120 -1.11 -0.21 -21.01
N GLY A 121 -2.39 -0.20 -20.65
CA GLY A 121 -2.83 -0.02 -19.28
C GLY A 121 -2.35 -1.15 -18.37
N ARG A 122 -2.18 -0.85 -17.08
CA ARG A 122 -1.98 -1.89 -16.07
C ARG A 122 -3.17 -2.86 -16.09
N PRO A 123 -2.93 -4.17 -16.04
CA PRO A 123 -4.01 -5.16 -16.03
C PRO A 123 -4.94 -4.90 -14.86
N MET A 124 -6.23 -5.13 -15.08
CA MET A 124 -7.21 -5.12 -14.00
C MET A 124 -7.09 -6.41 -13.19
N GLU A 125 -7.25 -6.30 -11.88
CA GLU A 125 -7.37 -7.49 -11.05
C GLU A 125 -8.68 -8.25 -11.36
N THR A 126 -8.62 -9.57 -11.22
CA THR A 126 -9.75 -10.47 -11.43
C THR A 126 -9.81 -11.51 -10.33
N PHE A 127 -11.01 -11.99 -10.05
CA PHE A 127 -11.31 -13.02 -9.06
C PHE A 127 -12.27 -14.03 -9.67
N LYS A 128 -12.00 -15.32 -9.51
CA LYS A 128 -12.80 -16.40 -10.13
C LYS A 128 -14.29 -16.31 -9.72
N ASN A 129 -14.54 -16.12 -8.43
CA ASN A 129 -15.88 -16.18 -7.82
C ASN A 129 -16.41 -14.81 -7.36
N ALA A 130 -15.84 -13.70 -7.83
CA ALA A 130 -16.25 -12.35 -7.43
C ALA A 130 -16.33 -11.39 -8.62
N HIS A 131 -17.04 -10.27 -8.44
CA HIS A 131 -17.04 -9.13 -9.33
C HIS A 131 -16.13 -8.05 -8.77
N VAL A 132 -15.33 -7.43 -9.63
CA VAL A 132 -14.52 -6.26 -9.29
C VAL A 132 -15.18 -5.04 -9.88
N THR A 133 -15.45 -4.05 -9.04
CA THR A 133 -15.99 -2.74 -9.41
C THR A 133 -14.98 -1.69 -9.01
N TYR A 134 -14.49 -0.93 -9.99
CA TYR A 134 -13.67 0.24 -9.74
C TYR A 134 -14.57 1.47 -9.66
N GLY A 135 -14.37 2.27 -8.63
CA GLY A 135 -15.10 3.52 -8.41
C GLY A 135 -14.15 4.67 -8.10
N GLU A 136 -14.73 5.80 -7.72
CA GLU A 136 -14.00 7.04 -7.48
C GLU A 136 -14.42 7.70 -6.17
N VAL A 137 -13.45 8.26 -5.46
CA VAL A 137 -13.67 9.04 -4.25
C VAL A 137 -13.07 10.42 -4.45
N ALA A 138 -13.90 11.39 -4.82
CA ALA A 138 -13.49 12.78 -5.02
C ALA A 138 -13.52 13.57 -3.70
N TYR A 139 -12.42 14.24 -3.36
CA TYR A 139 -12.33 15.13 -2.19
C TYR A 139 -11.15 16.10 -2.31
N ASP A 140 -11.33 17.35 -1.86
CA ASP A 140 -10.25 18.34 -1.73
C ASP A 140 -9.31 18.44 -2.97
N GLY A 141 -9.88 18.33 -4.18
CA GLY A 141 -9.12 18.36 -5.45
C GLY A 141 -8.38 17.06 -5.80
N ASN A 142 -8.59 15.98 -5.04
CA ASN A 142 -8.10 14.64 -5.32
C ASN A 142 -9.24 13.75 -5.81
N VAL A 143 -8.90 12.71 -6.58
CA VAL A 143 -9.82 11.64 -6.95
C VAL A 143 -9.12 10.32 -6.70
N LEU A 144 -9.55 9.57 -5.69
CA LEU A 144 -8.99 8.25 -5.38
C LEU A 144 -9.72 7.18 -6.15
N ARG A 145 -9.01 6.15 -6.57
CA ARG A 145 -9.62 4.92 -7.04
C ARG A 145 -10.10 4.10 -5.84
N SER A 146 -11.39 3.77 -5.80
CA SER A 146 -11.93 2.73 -4.94
C SER A 146 -12.03 1.41 -5.70
N ILE A 147 -11.89 0.30 -4.97
CA ILE A 147 -11.96 -1.05 -5.52
C ILE A 147 -12.88 -1.87 -4.61
N LEU A 148 -14.04 -2.20 -5.13
CA LEU A 148 -15.03 -3.03 -4.46
C LEU A 148 -15.05 -4.42 -5.10
N VAL A 149 -14.75 -5.45 -4.31
CA VAL A 149 -14.79 -6.84 -4.75
C VAL A 149 -15.92 -7.55 -4.04
N THR A 150 -16.92 -8.01 -4.79
CA THR A 150 -18.14 -8.63 -4.26
C THR A 150 -18.25 -10.10 -4.65
N PRO A 151 -18.50 -11.02 -3.70
CA PRO A 151 -18.68 -12.42 -4.03
C PRO A 151 -19.95 -12.62 -4.85
N LYS A 152 -19.88 -13.42 -5.93
CA LYS A 152 -21.00 -13.65 -6.87
C LYS A 152 -22.21 -14.28 -6.20
N GLN A 153 -21.98 -15.06 -5.16
CA GLN A 153 -22.97 -15.91 -4.49
C GLN A 153 -23.73 -15.21 -3.34
N VAL A 154 -23.36 -13.98 -2.96
CA VAL A 154 -23.97 -13.28 -1.82
C VAL A 154 -24.51 -11.92 -2.26
N GLN A 155 -25.82 -11.73 -2.13
CA GLN A 155 -26.42 -10.40 -2.24
C GLN A 155 -26.22 -9.63 -0.93
N LYS A 156 -25.88 -8.35 -1.00
CA LYS A 156 -25.61 -7.51 0.18
C LYS A 156 -24.65 -8.19 1.16
N ALA A 157 -23.46 -8.51 0.67
CA ALA A 157 -22.44 -9.17 1.48
C ALA A 157 -22.01 -8.29 2.67
N PRO A 158 -21.71 -8.88 3.85
CA PRO A 158 -20.91 -8.19 4.86
C PRO A 158 -19.57 -7.79 4.25
N ILE A 159 -18.96 -6.71 4.73
CA ILE A 159 -17.84 -6.10 4.02
C ILE A 159 -16.64 -5.84 4.92
N ILE A 160 -15.46 -6.00 4.34
CA ILE A 160 -14.17 -5.68 4.95
C ILE A 160 -13.62 -4.45 4.24
N TYR A 161 -13.44 -3.34 4.97
CA TYR A 161 -12.62 -2.23 4.49
C TYR A 161 -11.16 -2.52 4.84
N PHE A 162 -10.37 -2.87 3.84
CA PHE A 162 -8.94 -3.15 4.01
C PHE A 162 -8.13 -1.85 4.00
N LEU A 163 -7.46 -1.58 5.13
CA LEU A 163 -6.59 -0.43 5.35
C LEU A 163 -5.13 -0.91 5.29
N GLN A 164 -4.43 -0.48 4.25
CA GLN A 164 -3.06 -0.89 3.96
C GLN A 164 -2.00 -0.25 4.87
N GLY A 165 -0.80 -0.82 4.87
CA GLY A 165 0.37 -0.29 5.57
C GLY A 165 0.89 1.04 5.01
N TYR A 166 2.02 1.53 5.52
CA TYR A 166 2.53 2.89 5.22
C TYR A 166 3.12 3.03 3.81
N THR A 167 3.44 1.93 3.11
CA THR A 167 4.09 2.01 1.80
C THR A 167 3.16 2.65 0.76
N CYS A 168 3.77 3.26 -0.27
CA CYS A 168 3.06 3.92 -1.35
C CYS A 168 3.05 3.06 -2.62
N GLY A 169 2.45 1.88 -2.51
CA GLY A 169 2.18 0.98 -3.63
C GLY A 169 0.69 0.88 -3.92
N SER A 170 0.34 0.50 -5.15
CA SER A 170 -1.05 0.20 -5.49
C SER A 170 -1.56 -0.96 -4.64
N ILE A 171 -2.80 -0.86 -4.17
CA ILE A 171 -3.46 -1.92 -3.40
C ILE A 171 -4.27 -2.89 -4.28
N GLU A 172 -4.23 -2.67 -5.59
CA GLU A 172 -4.76 -3.58 -6.60
C GLU A 172 -3.82 -4.79 -6.76
N THR A 173 -4.38 -5.99 -6.79
CA THR A 173 -3.61 -7.24 -6.83
C THR A 173 -3.94 -8.05 -8.07
N VAL A 174 -3.10 -7.91 -9.09
CA VAL A 174 -3.30 -8.60 -10.37
C VAL A 174 -2.83 -10.05 -10.33
N SER A 175 -1.77 -10.33 -9.58
CA SER A 175 -1.18 -11.68 -9.47
C SER A 175 -1.84 -12.52 -8.37
N ASP A 176 -2.18 -13.77 -8.71
CA ASP A 176 -2.72 -14.78 -7.78
C ASP A 176 -1.69 -15.26 -6.75
N ASP A 177 -0.42 -14.98 -6.98
CA ASP A 177 0.68 -15.31 -6.07
C ASP A 177 0.76 -14.37 -4.87
N ASN A 178 0.09 -13.21 -4.94
CA ASN A 178 0.15 -12.20 -3.88
C ASN A 178 -0.57 -12.69 -2.60
N PRO A 179 0.10 -12.74 -1.43
CA PRO A 179 -0.52 -13.18 -0.17
C PRO A 179 -1.77 -12.39 0.23
N MET A 180 -1.82 -11.08 -0.04
CA MET A 180 -3.02 -10.28 0.22
C MET A 180 -4.18 -10.69 -0.70
N LYS A 181 -3.91 -11.03 -1.96
CA LYS A 181 -4.95 -11.55 -2.87
C LYS A 181 -5.48 -12.89 -2.39
N LYS A 182 -4.62 -13.77 -1.90
CA LYS A 182 -5.01 -15.06 -1.29
C LYS A 182 -5.89 -14.86 -0.05
N LEU A 183 -5.52 -13.93 0.83
CA LEU A 183 -6.35 -13.53 1.97
C LEU A 183 -7.73 -13.00 1.54
N MET A 184 -7.77 -12.13 0.52
CA MET A 184 -9.04 -11.64 -0.01
C MET A 184 -9.87 -12.76 -0.66
N ASN A 185 -9.25 -13.71 -1.36
CA ASN A 185 -9.95 -14.88 -1.90
C ASN A 185 -10.61 -15.69 -0.77
N ASP A 186 -9.91 -15.97 0.32
CA ASP A 186 -10.49 -16.71 1.45
C ASP A 186 -11.69 -15.96 2.05
N TRP A 187 -11.61 -14.62 2.17
CA TRP A 187 -12.74 -13.79 2.62
C TRP A 187 -13.92 -13.81 1.66
N LEU A 188 -13.66 -13.71 0.35
CA LEU A 188 -14.69 -13.76 -0.70
C LEU A 188 -15.38 -15.12 -0.75
N GLU A 189 -14.63 -16.21 -0.59
CA GLU A 189 -15.16 -17.57 -0.50
C GLU A 189 -16.04 -17.75 0.75
N ALA A 190 -15.66 -17.12 1.87
CA ALA A 190 -16.47 -17.05 3.08
C ALA A 190 -17.68 -16.09 3.00
N GLY A 191 -17.88 -15.41 1.86
CA GLY A 191 -19.03 -14.55 1.60
C GLY A 191 -18.87 -13.10 2.06
N PHE A 192 -17.64 -12.66 2.36
CA PHE A 192 -17.34 -11.26 2.68
C PHE A 192 -16.90 -10.50 1.42
N ALA A 193 -17.51 -9.36 1.17
CA ALA A 193 -16.98 -8.39 0.20
C ALA A 193 -15.73 -7.69 0.76
N VAL A 194 -14.89 -7.19 -0.13
CA VAL A 194 -13.69 -6.43 0.24
C VAL A 194 -13.72 -5.08 -0.47
N TYR A 195 -13.63 -4.01 0.30
CA TYR A 195 -13.49 -2.65 -0.17
C TYR A 195 -12.08 -2.13 0.12
N ARG A 196 -11.48 -1.46 -0.84
CA ARG A 196 -10.16 -0.83 -0.76
C ARG A 196 -10.22 0.55 -1.41
N VAL A 197 -9.36 1.44 -0.95
CA VAL A 197 -9.14 2.75 -1.59
C VAL A 197 -7.64 2.97 -1.71
N GLU A 198 -7.23 3.48 -2.86
CA GLU A 198 -5.85 3.87 -3.09
C GLU A 198 -5.50 5.18 -2.41
N LYS A 199 -4.21 5.37 -2.15
CA LYS A 199 -3.70 6.62 -1.59
C LYS A 199 -3.60 7.70 -2.68
N PRO A 200 -3.57 8.98 -2.30
CA PRO A 200 -3.33 10.08 -3.24
C PRO A 200 -2.14 9.83 -4.17
N GLY A 201 -2.36 9.97 -5.47
CA GLY A 201 -1.35 9.79 -6.52
C GLY A 201 -0.84 8.36 -6.72
N VAL A 202 -1.44 7.36 -6.08
CA VAL A 202 -1.06 5.94 -6.20
C VAL A 202 -2.03 5.20 -7.11
N GLY A 203 -1.50 4.28 -7.92
CA GLY A 203 -2.27 3.56 -8.93
C GLY A 203 -2.92 4.55 -9.89
N ASP A 204 -4.23 4.42 -10.11
CA ASP A 204 -4.95 5.32 -11.01
C ASP A 204 -5.46 6.58 -10.30
N SER A 205 -5.24 6.69 -8.98
CA SER A 205 -5.67 7.86 -8.22
C SER A 205 -4.95 9.13 -8.67
N GLN A 206 -5.71 10.22 -8.77
CA GLN A 206 -5.22 11.54 -9.15
C GLN A 206 -5.08 12.45 -7.93
N SER A 207 -3.91 13.07 -7.80
CA SER A 207 -3.61 14.05 -6.76
C SER A 207 -2.44 14.93 -7.19
N ASN A 208 -2.43 16.18 -6.73
CA ASN A 208 -1.28 17.08 -6.87
C ASN A 208 -0.07 16.62 -6.05
N LYS A 209 -0.27 15.77 -5.03
CA LYS A 209 0.81 15.18 -4.22
C LYS A 209 0.76 13.66 -4.34
N HIS A 210 1.88 13.05 -4.72
CA HIS A 210 2.04 11.61 -4.59
C HIS A 210 2.06 11.20 -3.11
N CYS A 211 1.60 9.99 -2.78
CA CYS A 211 1.58 9.44 -1.41
C CYS A 211 2.92 9.57 -0.65
N THR A 212 4.05 9.55 -1.35
CA THR A 212 5.37 9.74 -0.75
C THR A 212 5.59 11.17 -0.21
N GLN A 213 4.74 12.13 -0.63
CA GLN A 213 4.80 13.56 -0.27
C GLN A 213 3.69 14.01 0.68
N ILE A 214 2.71 13.15 0.98
CA ILE A 214 1.60 13.52 1.88
C ILE A 214 1.95 13.24 3.34
N SER A 215 1.42 14.08 4.23
CA SER A 215 1.44 13.88 5.67
C SER A 215 0.54 12.72 6.12
N PHE A 216 0.66 12.30 7.38
CA PHE A 216 -0.22 11.26 7.95
C PHE A 216 -1.66 11.74 8.04
N ASN A 217 -1.87 13.03 8.31
CA ASN A 217 -3.20 13.63 8.38
C ASN A 217 -3.89 13.63 7.01
N GLU A 218 -3.16 13.94 5.93
CA GLU A 218 -3.67 13.82 4.56
C GLU A 218 -3.99 12.36 4.20
N GLU A 219 -3.17 11.40 4.61
CA GLU A 219 -3.46 9.97 4.40
C GLU A 219 -4.69 9.51 5.20
N LEU A 220 -4.81 9.90 6.47
CA LEU A 220 -5.99 9.62 7.30
C LEU A 220 -7.26 10.21 6.69
N LYS A 221 -7.17 11.42 6.14
CA LYS A 221 -8.26 12.07 5.41
C LYS A 221 -8.68 11.25 4.19
N ALA A 222 -7.73 10.78 3.37
CA ALA A 222 -8.00 9.92 2.22
C ALA A 222 -8.80 8.66 2.61
N PHE A 223 -8.37 7.93 3.64
CA PHE A 223 -9.10 6.76 4.14
C PHE A 223 -10.44 7.12 4.80
N THR A 224 -10.55 8.32 5.39
CA THR A 224 -11.82 8.81 5.94
C THR A 224 -12.85 9.05 4.84
N GLU A 225 -12.45 9.68 3.73
CA GLU A 225 -13.33 9.88 2.57
C GLU A 225 -13.65 8.55 1.88
N GLY A 226 -12.70 7.63 1.80
CA GLY A 226 -12.96 6.26 1.37
C GLY A 226 -13.98 5.54 2.24
N TYR A 227 -13.95 5.73 3.57
CA TYR A 227 -14.96 5.13 4.43
C TYR A 227 -16.35 5.73 4.18
N LYS A 228 -16.44 7.03 3.88
CA LYS A 228 -17.72 7.68 3.52
C LYS A 228 -18.25 7.16 2.19
N ASP A 229 -17.39 6.96 1.19
CA ASP A 229 -17.79 6.36 -0.09
C ASP A 229 -18.30 4.92 0.10
N LEU A 230 -17.65 4.12 0.96
CA LEU A 230 -18.19 2.80 1.32
C LEU A 230 -19.62 2.90 1.90
N MET A 231 -19.92 3.95 2.67
CA MET A 231 -21.25 4.16 3.24
C MET A 231 -22.34 4.49 2.21
N SER A 232 -21.98 4.90 1.00
CA SER A 232 -22.92 5.08 -0.12
C SER A 232 -23.13 3.83 -0.98
N GLN A 233 -22.42 2.72 -0.71
CA GLN A 233 -22.53 1.49 -1.50
C GLN A 233 -23.82 0.70 -1.14
N GLU A 234 -24.90 0.93 -1.89
CA GLU A 234 -26.22 0.31 -1.64
C GLU A 234 -26.23 -1.23 -1.81
N SER A 235 -25.28 -1.76 -2.58
CA SER A 235 -25.12 -3.18 -2.88
C SER A 235 -24.52 -3.98 -1.71
N ILE A 236 -24.17 -3.33 -0.59
CA ILE A 236 -23.43 -3.89 0.54
C ILE A 236 -24.25 -3.89 1.84
N ASP A 237 -24.00 -4.86 2.71
CA ASP A 237 -24.56 -4.85 4.07
C ASP A 237 -23.77 -3.91 5.00
N LEU A 238 -24.22 -2.66 5.03
CA LEU A 238 -23.63 -1.61 5.85
C LEU A 238 -23.84 -1.80 7.37
N ASN A 239 -24.57 -2.81 7.83
CA ASN A 239 -24.67 -3.16 9.25
C ASN A 239 -23.55 -4.10 9.71
N ASN A 240 -22.90 -4.80 8.79
CA ASN A 240 -21.82 -5.75 9.05
C ASN A 240 -20.53 -5.31 8.34
N ILE A 241 -20.10 -4.09 8.65
CA ILE A 241 -18.80 -3.55 8.22
C ILE A 241 -17.72 -3.97 9.20
N PHE A 242 -16.62 -4.50 8.68
CA PHE A 242 -15.39 -4.79 9.42
C PHE A 242 -14.26 -3.93 8.87
N LEU A 243 -13.44 -3.34 9.73
CA LEU A 243 -12.19 -2.69 9.32
C LEU A 243 -11.05 -3.70 9.49
N PHE A 244 -10.24 -3.93 8.46
CA PHE A 244 -9.01 -4.72 8.57
C PHE A 244 -7.80 -3.80 8.42
N GLY A 245 -7.13 -3.51 9.53
CA GLY A 245 -5.94 -2.68 9.58
C GLY A 245 -4.66 -3.49 9.52
N HIS A 246 -3.97 -3.47 8.38
CA HIS A 246 -2.63 -4.05 8.24
C HIS A 246 -1.57 -3.04 8.61
N SER A 247 -0.67 -3.37 9.53
CA SER A 247 0.46 -2.51 9.89
C SER A 247 -0.02 -1.11 10.32
N MET A 248 0.36 -0.06 9.60
CA MET A 248 -0.14 1.32 9.76
C MET A 248 -1.67 1.44 9.68
N GLY A 249 -2.32 0.60 8.87
CA GLY A 249 -3.78 0.55 8.79
C GLY A 249 -4.45 0.25 10.14
N GLY A 250 -3.75 -0.46 11.05
CA GLY A 250 -4.23 -0.68 12.41
C GLY A 250 -4.14 0.55 13.32
N VAL A 251 -3.25 1.52 13.00
CA VAL A 251 -3.24 2.84 13.65
C VAL A 251 -4.39 3.72 13.14
N ILE A 252 -4.71 3.59 11.84
CA ILE A 252 -5.78 4.35 11.17
C ILE A 252 -7.18 3.85 11.58
N ALA A 253 -7.39 2.53 11.66
CA ALA A 253 -8.68 1.91 11.94
C ALA A 253 -9.45 2.49 13.14
N PRO A 254 -8.87 2.65 14.36
CA PRO A 254 -9.58 3.23 15.49
C PRO A 254 -9.91 4.72 15.31
N LEU A 255 -9.24 5.44 14.41
CA LEU A 255 -9.51 6.85 14.12
C LEU A 255 -10.74 7.02 13.23
N LEU A 256 -11.04 6.01 12.39
CA LEU A 256 -12.17 6.02 11.46
C LEU A 256 -13.53 5.74 12.13
N THR A 257 -13.56 5.23 13.37
CA THR A 257 -14.81 4.85 14.05
C THR A 257 -15.74 6.05 14.34
N LYS A 258 -15.24 7.28 14.17
CA LYS A 258 -16.03 8.52 14.28
C LYS A 258 -17.02 8.70 13.13
N ILE A 259 -16.76 8.11 11.97
CA ILE A 259 -17.65 8.19 10.79
C ILE A 259 -18.84 7.27 10.99
N LYS A 260 -18.55 5.99 11.21
CA LYS A 260 -19.50 4.97 11.64
C LYS A 260 -18.75 3.98 12.51
N SER A 261 -19.37 3.54 13.60
CA SER A 261 -18.81 2.43 14.38
C SER A 261 -18.97 1.14 13.57
N PRO A 262 -17.88 0.44 13.22
CA PRO A 262 -17.96 -0.82 12.51
C PRO A 262 -18.48 -1.92 13.44
N LYS A 263 -18.92 -3.03 12.84
CA LYS A 263 -19.29 -4.27 13.55
C LYS A 263 -18.10 -4.87 14.30
N GLY A 264 -16.91 -4.72 13.72
CA GLY A 264 -15.65 -5.08 14.35
C GLY A 264 -14.44 -4.47 13.65
N ILE A 265 -13.31 -4.46 14.36
CA ILE A 265 -12.01 -4.07 13.81
C ILE A 265 -11.05 -5.24 13.98
N ILE A 266 -10.36 -5.61 12.92
CA ILE A 266 -9.26 -6.58 12.95
C ILE A 266 -7.98 -5.80 12.70
N THR A 267 -6.93 -6.05 13.48
CA THR A 267 -5.59 -5.55 13.17
C THR A 267 -4.63 -6.71 12.99
N TYR A 268 -3.69 -6.58 12.07
CA TYR A 268 -2.60 -7.54 11.88
C TYR A 268 -1.26 -6.81 11.78
N GLY A 269 -0.31 -7.19 12.63
CA GLY A 269 1.03 -6.60 12.62
C GLY A 269 1.04 -5.12 12.98
N SER A 270 0.16 -4.68 13.88
CA SER A 270 0.05 -3.27 14.30
C SER A 270 0.56 -3.02 15.72
N ILE A 271 0.61 -1.75 16.12
CA ILE A 271 1.15 -1.29 17.39
C ILE A 271 0.07 -0.63 18.26
N ALA A 272 0.26 -0.68 19.58
CA ALA A 272 -0.60 0.02 20.55
C ALA A 272 0.03 1.28 21.15
N GLN A 273 1.37 1.36 21.14
CA GLN A 273 2.11 2.48 21.71
C GLN A 273 2.19 3.65 20.74
N ASN A 274 2.56 4.82 21.25
CA ASN A 274 2.80 5.99 20.42
C ASN A 274 3.99 5.75 19.49
N TRP A 275 3.98 6.41 18.33
CA TRP A 275 4.96 6.17 17.28
C TRP A 275 6.40 6.40 17.74
N TYR A 276 6.64 7.41 18.58
CA TYR A 276 7.97 7.67 19.14
C TYR A 276 8.52 6.46 19.91
N ASP A 277 7.71 5.86 20.79
CA ASP A 277 8.12 4.70 21.59
C ASP A 277 8.36 3.48 20.69
N TYR A 278 7.53 3.30 19.65
CA TYR A 278 7.75 2.26 18.64
C TYR A 278 9.09 2.43 17.92
N MET A 279 9.46 3.65 17.54
CA MET A 279 10.75 3.93 16.93
C MET A 279 11.93 3.66 17.87
N VAL A 280 11.77 3.86 19.18
CA VAL A 280 12.78 3.45 20.18
C VAL A 280 12.96 1.93 20.17
N ASP A 281 11.87 1.15 20.17
CA ASP A 281 11.94 -0.31 20.07
C ASP A 281 12.55 -0.77 18.75
N LEU A 282 12.27 -0.06 17.65
CA LEU A 282 12.84 -0.33 16.34
C LEU A 282 14.38 -0.18 16.33
N TYR A 283 14.95 0.73 17.12
CA TYR A 283 16.41 0.88 17.22
C TYR A 283 17.08 0.05 18.32
N THR A 284 16.31 -0.55 19.24
CA THR A 284 16.85 -1.23 20.41
C THR A 284 16.55 -2.73 20.45
N VAL A 285 15.42 -3.15 19.87
CA VAL A 285 14.95 -4.54 19.89
C VAL A 285 15.07 -5.18 18.52
N GLN A 286 14.55 -4.52 17.47
CA GLN A 286 14.54 -5.10 16.12
C GLN A 286 15.93 -5.51 15.59
N PRO A 287 17.03 -4.74 15.79
CA PRO A 287 18.34 -5.09 15.25
C PRO A 287 18.88 -6.42 15.80
N LYS A 288 18.43 -6.84 16.99
CA LYS A 288 18.81 -8.13 17.59
C LYS A 288 18.37 -9.31 16.74
N HIS A 289 17.22 -9.20 16.07
CA HIS A 289 16.75 -10.23 15.14
C HIS A 289 17.62 -10.33 13.88
N PHE A 290 18.33 -9.27 13.52
CA PHE A 290 19.31 -9.24 12.43
C PHE A 290 20.73 -9.62 12.88
N GLY A 291 20.89 -10.13 14.11
CA GLY A 291 22.20 -10.54 14.65
C GLY A 291 23.10 -9.37 15.06
N VAL A 292 22.57 -8.15 15.18
CA VAL A 292 23.34 -7.00 15.65
C VAL A 292 23.61 -7.16 17.15
N SER A 293 24.88 -7.05 17.56
CA SER A 293 25.29 -7.22 18.96
C SER A 293 24.79 -6.07 19.84
N ASP A 294 24.58 -6.33 21.14
CA ASP A 294 24.20 -5.31 22.12
C ASP A 294 25.22 -4.15 22.19
N ALA A 295 26.51 -4.44 21.96
CA ALA A 295 27.56 -3.42 21.93
C ALA A 295 27.38 -2.47 20.73
N GLN A 296 27.10 -3.01 19.55
CA GLN A 296 26.85 -2.20 18.35
C GLN A 296 25.54 -1.42 18.48
N ILE A 297 24.47 -2.05 18.97
CA ILE A 297 23.18 -1.38 19.25
C ILE A 297 23.39 -0.19 20.20
N LYS A 298 24.21 -0.35 21.24
CA LYS A 298 24.53 0.74 22.17
C LYS A 298 25.29 1.88 21.50
N GLU A 299 26.22 1.57 20.59
CA GLU A 299 26.97 2.58 19.85
C GLU A 299 26.07 3.36 18.88
N ASP A 300 25.30 2.64 18.06
CA ASP A 300 24.36 3.24 17.09
C ASP A 300 23.32 4.11 17.79
N ASN A 301 22.86 3.70 18.98
CA ASN A 301 21.86 4.44 19.75
C ASN A 301 22.39 5.72 20.41
N LYS A 302 23.70 5.98 20.41
CA LYS A 302 24.21 7.33 20.71
C LYS A 302 23.75 8.35 19.67
N VAL A 303 23.48 7.89 18.44
CA VAL A 303 22.99 8.71 17.33
C VAL A 303 21.49 8.52 17.12
N ASN A 304 21.02 7.28 16.95
CA ASN A 304 19.64 6.98 16.56
C ASN A 304 18.59 7.57 17.50
N LEU A 305 18.76 7.42 18.82
CA LEU A 305 17.76 7.90 19.77
C LEU A 305 17.67 9.43 19.82
N LYS A 306 18.82 10.12 19.69
CA LYS A 306 18.85 11.57 19.64
C LYS A 306 18.25 12.07 18.32
N PHE A 307 18.60 11.44 17.20
CA PHE A 307 17.98 11.68 15.90
C PHE A 307 16.47 11.51 15.97
N ASN A 308 15.98 10.41 16.55
CA ASN A 308 14.54 10.13 16.65
C ASN A 308 13.78 11.23 17.40
N LYS A 309 14.36 11.74 18.48
CA LYS A 309 13.78 12.86 19.24
C LYS A 309 13.80 14.17 18.45
N ASP A 310 14.92 14.51 17.84
CA ASP A 310 15.05 15.74 17.05
C ASP A 310 14.12 15.72 15.83
N PHE A 311 14.01 14.58 15.18
CA PHE A 311 13.17 14.38 14.00
C PHE A 311 11.68 14.37 14.34
N LEU A 312 11.23 13.56 15.30
CA LEU A 312 9.80 13.36 15.56
C LEU A 312 9.21 14.38 16.54
N ILE A 313 9.98 14.79 17.55
CA ILE A 313 9.47 15.63 18.64
C ILE A 313 9.84 17.09 18.42
N HIS A 314 11.11 17.38 18.12
CA HIS A 314 11.54 18.75 17.81
C HIS A 314 11.21 19.15 16.36
N LYS A 315 10.74 18.20 15.54
CA LYS A 315 10.26 18.40 14.16
C LYS A 315 11.28 19.09 13.26
N LEU A 316 12.57 18.80 13.47
CA LEU A 316 13.61 19.37 12.62
C LEU A 316 13.45 18.90 11.17
N SER A 317 13.66 19.82 10.23
CA SER A 317 13.78 19.51 8.81
C SER A 317 15.03 18.69 8.54
N GLY A 318 15.09 18.02 7.39
CA GLY A 318 16.25 17.22 7.04
C GLY A 318 17.50 18.07 6.84
N LYS A 319 17.38 19.32 6.37
CA LYS A 319 18.50 20.26 6.33
C LYS A 319 19.03 20.60 7.73
N GLU A 320 18.15 20.83 8.70
CA GLU A 320 18.56 21.10 10.09
C GLU A 320 19.20 19.87 10.74
N LEU A 321 18.67 18.68 10.49
CA LEU A 321 19.26 17.43 10.97
C LEU A 321 20.66 17.21 10.37
N LEU A 322 20.85 17.51 9.08
CA LEU A 322 22.15 17.38 8.41
C LEU A 322 23.19 18.40 8.90
N ASN A 323 22.80 19.48 9.60
CA ASN A 323 23.76 20.37 10.26
C ASN A 323 24.46 19.69 11.45
N ASN A 324 23.88 18.63 12.01
CA ASN A 324 24.53 17.80 13.01
C ASN A 324 25.44 16.78 12.29
N LYS A 325 26.76 16.96 12.43
CA LYS A 325 27.77 16.10 11.80
C LYS A 325 27.57 14.61 12.12
N ALA A 326 27.18 14.27 13.34
CA ALA A 326 26.93 12.87 13.71
C ALA A 326 25.77 12.27 12.91
N TYR A 327 24.72 13.05 12.62
CA TYR A 327 23.59 12.58 11.81
C TYR A 327 23.98 12.48 10.34
N ALA A 328 24.69 13.49 9.82
CA ALA A 328 25.17 13.48 8.44
C ALA A 328 26.11 12.31 8.14
N ASP A 329 27.02 12.00 9.06
CA ASP A 329 27.94 10.87 8.92
C ASP A 329 27.19 9.53 9.04
N PHE A 330 26.28 9.39 10.02
CA PHE A 330 25.53 8.15 10.24
C PHE A 330 24.53 7.83 9.11
N PHE A 331 23.86 8.85 8.58
CA PHE A 331 22.87 8.73 7.50
C PHE A 331 23.42 9.18 6.14
N ARG A 332 24.74 9.08 5.91
CA ARG A 332 25.38 9.53 4.67
C ARG A 332 24.73 8.95 3.41
N ALA A 333 24.35 7.68 3.44
CA ALA A 333 23.67 7.02 2.32
C ALA A 333 22.27 7.62 1.99
N ASN A 334 21.69 8.35 2.94
CA ASN A 334 20.35 8.94 2.86
C ASN A 334 20.39 10.48 2.79
N GLU A 335 21.56 11.09 2.62
CA GLU A 335 21.73 12.56 2.64
C GLU A 335 20.81 13.26 1.63
N LEU A 336 20.70 12.74 0.40
CA LEU A 336 19.82 13.29 -0.63
C LEU A 336 18.34 13.23 -0.22
N ASN A 337 17.91 12.12 0.39
CA ASN A 337 16.56 11.97 0.89
C ASN A 337 16.29 13.00 2.00
N PHE A 338 17.22 13.18 2.93
CA PHE A 338 17.07 14.15 4.02
C PHE A 338 17.00 15.58 3.48
N LYS A 339 17.80 15.95 2.48
CA LYS A 339 17.70 17.26 1.80
C LYS A 339 16.32 17.52 1.19
N GLN A 340 15.58 16.46 0.85
CA GLN A 340 14.23 16.50 0.32
C GLN A 340 13.16 16.20 1.39
N ASN A 341 13.53 16.20 2.68
CA ASN A 341 12.65 15.82 3.79
C ASN A 341 11.99 14.44 3.58
N GLN A 342 12.74 13.45 3.12
CA GLN A 342 12.29 12.08 2.91
C GLN A 342 12.95 11.12 3.91
N TYR A 343 12.13 10.30 4.56
CA TYR A 343 12.55 9.24 5.48
C TYR A 343 11.71 7.99 5.23
N ILE A 344 12.34 6.82 5.05
CA ILE A 344 11.66 5.53 4.83
C ILE A 344 10.55 5.63 3.76
N GLY A 345 10.88 6.28 2.63
CA GLY A 345 9.97 6.42 1.50
C GLY A 345 8.75 7.35 1.71
N ARG A 346 8.70 8.12 2.79
CA ARG A 346 7.66 9.12 3.06
C ARG A 346 8.27 10.47 3.43
N HIS A 347 7.53 11.54 3.19
CA HIS A 347 7.89 12.87 3.64
C HIS A 347 7.95 12.95 5.17
N PHE A 348 8.80 13.82 5.71
CA PHE A 348 9.00 14.01 7.14
C PHE A 348 7.69 14.33 7.87
N ASP A 349 6.83 15.15 7.27
CA ASP A 349 5.51 15.49 7.81
C ASP A 349 4.65 14.25 8.09
N PHE A 350 4.83 13.16 7.33
CA PHE A 350 4.12 11.91 7.60
C PHE A 350 4.47 11.39 8.99
N TRP A 351 5.75 11.21 9.27
CA TRP A 351 6.23 10.64 10.53
C TRP A 351 6.04 11.59 11.71
N GLN A 352 6.26 12.88 11.50
CA GLN A 352 6.08 13.90 12.52
C GLN A 352 4.60 14.05 12.92
N ASN A 353 3.67 14.03 11.96
CA ASN A 353 2.24 14.06 12.27
C ASN A 353 1.79 12.75 12.93
N LEU A 354 2.32 11.61 12.49
CA LEU A 354 2.04 10.33 13.13
C LEU A 354 2.52 10.28 14.58
N ALA A 355 3.66 10.91 14.90
CA ALA A 355 4.16 11.03 16.26
C ALA A 355 3.26 11.88 17.18
N ASP A 356 2.45 12.79 16.62
CA ASP A 356 1.46 13.57 17.37
C ASP A 356 0.18 12.76 17.69
N ILE A 357 -0.01 11.59 17.07
CA ILE A 357 -1.20 10.76 17.31
C ILE A 357 -1.06 10.01 18.63
N ASP A 358 -2.00 10.26 19.54
CA ASP A 358 -2.17 9.45 20.75
C ASP A 358 -2.90 8.13 20.39
N ILE A 359 -2.10 7.12 20.05
CA ILE A 359 -2.57 5.79 19.60
C ILE A 359 -3.33 5.06 20.72
N PRO A 360 -2.81 4.98 21.97
CA PRO A 360 -3.58 4.41 23.08
C PRO A 360 -4.93 5.10 23.29
N LYS A 361 -4.99 6.44 23.18
CA LYS A 361 -6.25 7.18 23.34
C LYS A 361 -7.22 6.95 22.19
N ALA A 362 -6.72 6.75 20.97
CA ALA A 362 -7.56 6.34 19.84
C ALA A 362 -8.25 5.00 20.15
N TRP A 363 -7.48 4.00 20.58
CA TRP A 363 -8.04 2.70 20.97
C TRP A 363 -8.98 2.76 22.17
N SER A 364 -8.72 3.63 23.15
CA SER A 364 -9.59 3.79 24.33
C SER A 364 -10.99 4.31 23.98
N LYS A 365 -11.16 4.90 22.80
CA LYS A 365 -12.46 5.40 22.31
C LYS A 365 -13.26 4.33 21.58
N VAL A 366 -12.65 3.20 21.20
CA VAL A 366 -13.31 2.12 20.47
C VAL A 366 -14.22 1.33 21.41
N LYS A 367 -15.53 1.28 21.09
CA LYS A 367 -16.56 0.58 21.89
C LYS A 367 -17.11 -0.68 21.21
N THR A 368 -16.58 -1.05 20.04
CA THR A 368 -17.02 -2.22 19.28
C THR A 368 -16.14 -3.46 19.56
N ASN A 369 -16.34 -4.53 18.78
CA ASN A 369 -15.51 -5.73 18.84
C ASN A 369 -14.15 -5.48 18.15
N VAL A 370 -13.06 -5.95 18.75
CA VAL A 370 -11.71 -5.83 18.19
C VAL A 370 -11.01 -7.18 18.28
N LEU A 371 -10.39 -7.62 17.18
CA LEU A 371 -9.45 -8.74 17.15
C LEU A 371 -8.06 -8.19 16.78
N ALA A 372 -7.14 -8.22 17.73
CA ALA A 372 -5.76 -7.83 17.50
C ALA A 372 -4.91 -9.08 17.24
N MET A 373 -4.44 -9.23 16.00
CA MET A 373 -3.64 -10.37 15.57
C MET A 373 -2.17 -9.97 15.39
N HIS A 374 -1.27 -10.91 15.66
CA HIS A 374 0.17 -10.74 15.46
C HIS A 374 0.77 -12.03 14.88
N GLY A 375 1.61 -11.91 13.86
CA GLY A 375 2.38 -13.03 13.34
C GLY A 375 3.56 -13.35 14.27
N GLU A 376 3.78 -14.61 14.61
CA GLU A 376 4.87 -15.05 15.48
C GLU A 376 6.27 -14.59 15.01
N PHE A 377 6.46 -14.47 13.69
CA PHE A 377 7.70 -14.02 13.07
C PHE A 377 7.57 -12.65 12.41
N ASP A 378 6.64 -11.81 12.89
CA ASP A 378 6.46 -10.43 12.43
C ASP A 378 7.56 -9.51 13.00
N ILE A 379 8.61 -9.29 12.21
CA ILE A 379 9.76 -8.47 12.59
C ILE A 379 9.47 -6.97 12.56
N GLN A 380 8.48 -6.52 11.78
CA GLN A 380 8.10 -5.11 11.65
C GLN A 380 7.27 -4.64 12.85
N ALA A 381 6.34 -5.46 13.34
CA ALA A 381 5.57 -5.18 14.55
C ALA A 381 6.34 -5.55 15.84
N ILE A 382 7.50 -6.21 15.70
CA ILE A 382 8.51 -6.55 16.73
C ILE A 382 8.02 -7.56 17.78
N SER A 383 6.84 -7.36 18.36
CA SER A 383 6.37 -8.14 19.49
C SER A 383 4.83 -8.25 19.55
N PRO A 384 4.29 -9.40 20.01
CA PRO A 384 2.85 -9.55 20.22
C PRO A 384 2.28 -8.61 21.29
N LYS A 385 3.14 -7.99 22.12
CA LYS A 385 2.73 -7.04 23.17
C LYS A 385 1.88 -5.89 22.63
N GLY A 386 2.16 -5.42 21.41
CA GLY A 386 1.35 -4.38 20.76
C GLY A 386 -0.09 -4.85 20.59
N ALA A 387 -0.31 -6.00 19.96
CA ALA A 387 -1.63 -6.56 19.75
C ALA A 387 -2.35 -6.91 21.07
N GLN A 388 -1.64 -7.48 22.04
CA GLN A 388 -2.19 -7.73 23.39
C GLN A 388 -2.69 -6.44 24.05
N ARG A 389 -1.87 -5.38 23.99
CA ARG A 389 -2.22 -4.07 24.56
C ARG A 389 -3.40 -3.41 23.86
N ILE A 390 -3.58 -3.58 22.54
CA ILE A 390 -4.80 -3.13 21.84
C ILE A 390 -6.03 -3.77 22.48
N ALA A 391 -6.04 -5.10 22.61
CA ALA A 391 -7.18 -5.82 23.19
C ALA A 391 -7.47 -5.38 24.63
N GLU A 392 -6.42 -5.22 25.45
CA GLU A 392 -6.54 -4.75 26.83
C GLU A 392 -7.12 -3.33 26.93
N ILE A 393 -6.64 -2.38 26.12
CA ILE A 393 -7.15 -1.01 26.12
C ILE A 393 -8.64 -1.00 25.76
N VAL A 394 -9.04 -1.76 24.74
CA VAL A 394 -10.44 -1.86 24.31
C VAL A 394 -11.31 -2.43 25.42
N ASN A 395 -10.90 -3.53 26.05
CA ASN A 395 -11.63 -4.17 27.16
C ASN A 395 -11.80 -3.23 28.37
N LYS A 396 -10.73 -2.52 28.76
CA LYS A 396 -10.76 -1.56 29.88
C LYS A 396 -11.69 -0.36 29.63
N ASN A 397 -12.02 -0.09 28.36
CA ASN A 397 -12.82 1.06 27.96
C ASN A 397 -14.21 0.66 27.43
N GLY A 398 -14.71 -0.54 27.74
CA GLY A 398 -16.10 -0.93 27.41
C GLY A 398 -16.32 -1.39 25.97
N GLY A 399 -15.27 -1.63 25.19
CA GLY A 399 -15.32 -2.45 23.99
C GLY A 399 -15.07 -3.93 24.31
N LYS A 400 -14.94 -4.77 23.27
CA LYS A 400 -14.61 -6.20 23.42
C LYS A 400 -13.37 -6.52 22.59
N GLY A 401 -12.23 -6.66 23.23
CA GLY A 401 -10.94 -6.95 22.61
C GLY A 401 -10.52 -8.40 22.78
N ASP A 402 -10.21 -9.06 21.67
CA ASP A 402 -9.62 -10.39 21.57
C ASP A 402 -8.18 -10.26 21.04
N PHE A 403 -7.27 -11.14 21.48
CA PHE A 403 -5.90 -11.23 20.96
C PHE A 403 -5.66 -12.62 20.35
N LYS A 404 -4.96 -12.68 19.21
CA LYS A 404 -4.54 -13.94 18.58
C LYS A 404 -3.10 -13.85 18.07
N LEU A 405 -2.27 -14.80 18.50
CA LEU A 405 -0.99 -15.07 17.86
C LEU A 405 -1.21 -16.02 16.68
N ILE A 406 -0.78 -15.62 15.49
CA ILE A 406 -0.77 -16.45 14.29
C ILE A 406 0.60 -17.12 14.22
N LYS A 407 0.62 -18.43 14.50
CA LYS A 407 1.84 -19.22 14.52
C LYS A 407 2.52 -19.20 13.16
N ASN A 408 3.86 -19.19 13.17
CA ASN A 408 4.72 -19.20 11.99
C ASN A 408 4.58 -18.01 11.02
N ALA A 409 3.58 -17.14 11.17
CA ALA A 409 3.32 -16.07 10.21
C ALA A 409 4.20 -14.84 10.47
N ASP A 410 4.56 -14.15 9.40
CA ASP A 410 5.28 -12.89 9.41
C ASP A 410 4.36 -11.69 9.12
N HIS A 411 4.94 -10.52 8.95
CA HIS A 411 4.20 -9.29 8.66
C HIS A 411 3.43 -9.29 7.34
N GLY A 412 3.92 -10.00 6.32
CA GLY A 412 3.33 -10.04 4.99
C GLY A 412 2.35 -11.20 4.76
N PHE A 413 1.82 -11.79 5.85
CA PHE A 413 0.90 -12.93 5.82
C PHE A 413 1.56 -14.24 5.35
N VAL A 414 2.87 -14.41 5.53
CA VAL A 414 3.66 -15.52 5.03
C VAL A 414 4.18 -16.37 6.18
N ASN A 415 4.14 -17.69 6.03
CA ASN A 415 4.67 -18.63 7.01
C ASN A 415 6.19 -18.82 6.85
N PHE A 416 6.87 -18.86 7.98
CA PHE A 416 8.27 -19.22 8.11
C PHE A 416 8.44 -20.29 9.19
N ASN A 417 9.56 -21.01 9.14
CA ASN A 417 9.88 -22.05 10.12
C ASN A 417 10.50 -21.48 11.40
N SER A 418 11.06 -20.27 11.33
CA SER A 418 11.67 -19.54 12.43
C SER A 418 11.83 -18.06 12.07
N MET A 419 12.05 -17.22 13.08
CA MET A 419 12.43 -15.81 12.86
C MET A 419 13.73 -15.70 12.04
N GLN A 420 14.69 -16.59 12.27
CA GLN A 420 15.95 -16.60 11.54
C GLN A 420 15.75 -16.88 10.04
N HIS A 421 14.87 -17.83 9.70
CA HIS A 421 14.51 -18.10 8.30
C HIS A 421 13.85 -16.89 7.63
N ASN A 422 13.01 -16.14 8.35
CA ASN A 422 12.45 -14.87 7.84
C ASN A 422 13.57 -13.86 7.55
N VAL A 423 14.45 -13.62 8.52
CA VAL A 423 15.56 -12.66 8.40
C VAL A 423 16.48 -12.98 7.24
N GLU A 424 16.85 -14.25 7.06
CA GLU A 424 17.70 -14.69 5.93
C GLU A 424 17.02 -14.49 4.59
N THR A 425 15.73 -14.81 4.49
CA THR A 425 14.90 -14.64 3.29
C THR A 425 14.73 -13.17 2.92
N LEU A 426 14.62 -12.27 3.90
CA LEU A 426 14.63 -10.82 3.68
C LEU A 426 16.01 -10.34 3.21
N GLY A 427 17.08 -10.78 3.88
CA GLY A 427 18.45 -10.33 3.62
C GLY A 427 19.00 -10.76 2.26
N ASN A 428 18.58 -11.92 1.75
CA ASN A 428 19.00 -12.43 0.43
C ASN A 428 18.06 -12.02 -0.72
N GLY A 429 16.97 -11.29 -0.43
CA GLY A 429 16.02 -10.80 -1.43
C GLY A 429 15.05 -11.87 -1.99
N SER A 430 15.00 -13.07 -1.42
CA SER A 430 14.13 -14.16 -1.90
C SER A 430 12.70 -14.12 -1.34
N TYR A 431 12.39 -13.15 -0.46
CA TYR A 431 11.08 -13.01 0.19
C TYR A 431 9.88 -13.13 -0.76
N MET A 432 9.88 -12.43 -1.90
CA MET A 432 8.73 -12.47 -2.81
C MET A 432 8.52 -13.87 -3.42
N SER A 433 9.60 -14.61 -3.69
CA SER A 433 9.49 -16.00 -4.17
C SER A 433 8.98 -16.92 -3.08
N HIS A 434 9.44 -16.75 -1.83
CA HIS A 434 8.97 -17.53 -0.69
C HIS A 434 7.50 -17.24 -0.38
N ALA A 435 7.11 -15.97 -0.41
CA ALA A 435 5.75 -15.48 -0.15
C ALA A 435 4.70 -16.09 -1.07
N ARG A 436 5.05 -16.31 -2.35
CA ARG A 436 4.17 -16.97 -3.32
C ARG A 436 3.67 -18.31 -2.78
N ASP A 437 4.55 -19.13 -2.24
CA ASP A 437 4.24 -20.54 -1.96
C ASP A 437 3.83 -20.77 -0.49
N ASN A 438 4.02 -19.77 0.39
CA ASN A 438 3.92 -19.94 1.85
C ASN A 438 2.90 -19.01 2.52
N TYR A 439 1.83 -18.62 1.83
CA TYR A 439 0.75 -17.84 2.45
C TYR A 439 0.14 -18.52 3.70
N SER A 440 -0.15 -17.73 4.73
CA SER A 440 -0.70 -18.18 6.01
C SER A 440 -2.23 -18.28 5.99
N THR A 441 -2.75 -19.48 5.68
CA THR A 441 -4.19 -19.77 5.70
C THR A 441 -4.83 -19.69 7.09
N GLU A 442 -4.05 -19.89 8.15
CA GLU A 442 -4.52 -19.76 9.54
C GLU A 442 -5.01 -18.32 9.82
N LEU A 443 -4.34 -17.32 9.26
CA LEU A 443 -4.76 -15.92 9.40
C LEU A 443 -6.15 -15.67 8.81
N ALA A 444 -6.41 -16.16 7.59
CA ALA A 444 -7.72 -16.08 6.98
C ALA A 444 -8.76 -16.81 7.84
N LYS A 445 -8.48 -18.06 8.21
CA LYS A 445 -9.38 -18.87 9.03
C LYS A 445 -9.78 -18.18 10.34
N GLU A 446 -8.81 -17.64 11.07
CA GLU A 446 -9.07 -16.94 12.33
C GLU A 446 -9.89 -15.66 12.13
N SER A 447 -9.55 -14.85 11.12
CA SER A 447 -10.32 -13.64 10.81
C SER A 447 -11.75 -13.96 10.37
N ILE A 448 -11.95 -14.96 9.50
CA ILE A 448 -13.27 -15.41 9.02
C ILE A 448 -14.13 -15.93 10.17
N ASN A 449 -13.59 -16.82 11.00
CA ASN A 449 -14.30 -17.38 12.14
C ASN A 449 -14.74 -16.28 13.10
N TRP A 450 -13.84 -15.33 13.37
CA TRP A 450 -14.13 -14.22 14.25
C TRP A 450 -15.22 -13.30 13.67
N MET A 451 -15.11 -12.86 12.41
CA MET A 451 -16.12 -12.00 11.78
C MET A 451 -17.49 -12.69 11.72
N THR A 452 -17.51 -13.95 11.30
CA THR A 452 -18.73 -14.77 11.24
C THR A 452 -19.41 -14.87 12.60
N SER A 453 -18.64 -15.01 13.69
CA SER A 453 -19.19 -15.05 15.05
C SER A 453 -19.89 -13.74 15.48
N LYS A 454 -19.59 -12.60 14.84
CA LYS A 454 -20.20 -11.30 15.17
C LYS A 454 -21.45 -11.03 14.36
N ILE A 455 -21.60 -11.64 13.19
CA ILE A 455 -22.80 -11.53 12.37
C ILE A 455 -23.92 -12.33 13.05
N LYS A 456 -25.09 -11.71 13.24
CA LYS A 456 -26.27 -12.48 13.71
C LYS A 456 -26.61 -13.46 12.59
N LYS A 457 -26.63 -14.78 12.87
CA LYS A 457 -27.24 -15.75 11.95
C LYS A 457 -28.62 -15.22 11.60
N LEU A 458 -28.91 -15.04 10.31
CA LEU A 458 -30.28 -14.82 9.85
C LEU A 458 -31.10 -15.94 10.50
N LYS A 459 -32.15 -15.56 11.25
CA LYS A 459 -33.19 -16.55 11.56
C LYS A 459 -33.70 -16.99 10.19
N LEU A 460 -33.43 -18.24 9.83
CA LEU A 460 -33.99 -18.89 8.65
C LEU A 460 -35.51 -18.79 8.68
#